data_AF-A0A9R1C939-F1
#
_entry.id   AF-A0A9R1C939-F1
#
_cell.length_a   1.000
_cell.length_b   1.000
_cell.length_c   1.000
_cell.angle_alpha   90.00
_cell.angle_beta   90.00
_cell.angle_gamma   90.00
#
_symmetry.space_group_name_H-M   'P 1'
#
loop_
_entity.id
_entity.type
_entity.pdbx_description
1 polymer ?
#
loop_
_entity_poly.entity_id
_entity_poly.type
_entity_poly.pdbx_seq_one_letter_code
_entity_poly.pdbx_strand_id
1 'polypeptide(L)'
;MRKLLFLTVAILTIISLTVCAQNTYMDGRASYYHNSLHGRKMANGQRYNRDSMTCAHRSLPFGTRLRVTNPMNGEQVIVKVTDRGPYVRGRVIDLSYAAARRLGTLRSGVAMVQIEILPDDKPVPYDSPDVQELPKVEYGGAGVCYEFIPEWEKVNTNPNPKRLPRKVSTQPRHRQGHTKSKAVAQQRQQGSRQQQNQQPAKKQSGSAWRSFFDKVKNGVAGLFD
;
A
#
# COMPACT_ATOMS: atom_id res chain seq x y z
N MET A 1 -4.06 -59.30 -23.01
CA MET A 1 -3.75 -57.97 -23.58
C MET A 1 -4.85 -56.94 -23.35
N ARG A 2 -6.13 -57.23 -23.64
CA ARG A 2 -7.25 -56.29 -23.43
C ARG A 2 -7.41 -55.80 -21.98
N LYS A 3 -7.30 -56.68 -20.97
CA LYS A 3 -7.42 -56.31 -19.54
C LYS A 3 -6.29 -55.37 -19.05
N LEU A 4 -5.10 -55.47 -19.64
CA LEU A 4 -3.97 -54.59 -19.33
C LEU A 4 -4.17 -53.19 -19.92
N LEU A 5 -4.78 -53.12 -21.11
CA LEU A 5 -5.12 -51.85 -21.77
C LEU A 5 -6.22 -51.07 -21.03
N PHE A 6 -7.22 -51.76 -20.48
CA PHE A 6 -8.24 -51.10 -19.65
C PHE A 6 -7.67 -50.58 -18.32
N LEU A 7 -6.71 -51.29 -17.74
CA LEU A 7 -6.06 -50.89 -16.49
C LEU A 7 -5.18 -49.65 -16.69
N THR A 8 -4.44 -49.56 -17.79
CA THR A 8 -3.58 -48.40 -18.08
C THR A 8 -4.40 -47.16 -18.43
N VAL A 9 -5.51 -47.30 -19.17
CA VAL A 9 -6.43 -46.18 -19.47
C VAL A 9 -7.10 -45.68 -18.19
N ALA A 10 -7.53 -46.58 -17.29
CA ALA A 10 -8.11 -46.17 -16.00
C ALA A 10 -7.10 -45.44 -15.09
N ILE A 11 -5.83 -45.86 -15.08
CA ILE A 11 -4.78 -45.18 -14.32
C ILE A 11 -4.50 -43.79 -14.92
N LEU A 12 -4.44 -43.66 -16.24
CA LEU A 12 -4.25 -42.38 -16.94
C LEU A 12 -5.41 -41.40 -16.70
N THR A 13 -6.65 -41.86 -16.65
CA THR A 13 -7.81 -41.00 -16.37
C THR A 13 -7.84 -40.52 -14.91
N ILE A 14 -7.47 -41.37 -13.94
CA ILE A 14 -7.39 -41.00 -12.51
C ILE A 14 -6.28 -39.97 -12.25
N ILE A 15 -5.13 -40.10 -12.95
CA ILE A 15 -4.03 -39.13 -12.87
C ILE A 15 -4.44 -37.78 -13.50
N SER A 16 -5.25 -37.78 -14.57
CA SER A 16 -5.72 -36.54 -15.20
C SER A 16 -6.78 -35.79 -14.38
N LEU A 17 -7.56 -36.48 -13.54
CA LEU A 17 -8.57 -35.83 -12.67
C LEU A 17 -7.96 -35.14 -11.45
N THR A 18 -6.72 -35.45 -11.06
CA THR A 18 -6.10 -34.98 -9.81
C THR A 18 -5.31 -33.66 -9.95
N VAL A 19 -5.26 -33.05 -11.15
CA VAL A 19 -4.44 -31.84 -11.42
C VAL A 19 -5.21 -30.52 -11.30
N CYS A 20 -6.47 -30.54 -10.86
CA CYS A 20 -7.27 -29.32 -10.74
C CYS A 20 -7.07 -28.64 -9.35
N ALA A 21 -6.47 -27.45 -9.38
CA ALA A 21 -6.45 -26.43 -8.32
C ALA A 21 -5.65 -26.74 -7.03
N GLN A 22 -4.33 -26.60 -7.10
CA GLN A 22 -3.53 -26.42 -5.89
C GLN A 22 -3.53 -24.94 -5.51
N ASN A 23 -4.43 -24.54 -4.61
CA ASN A 23 -4.26 -23.25 -3.90
C ASN A 23 -2.97 -23.35 -3.09
N THR A 24 -2.04 -22.45 -3.37
CA THR A 24 -0.76 -22.41 -2.67
C THR A 24 -0.98 -21.80 -1.30
N TYR A 25 -0.93 -22.65 -0.27
CA TYR A 25 -0.95 -22.25 1.12
C TYR A 25 0.48 -22.03 1.62
N MET A 26 0.71 -20.90 2.28
CA MET A 26 1.99 -20.52 2.87
C MET A 26 1.78 -20.13 4.33
N ASP A 27 2.49 -20.79 5.25
CA ASP A 27 2.42 -20.49 6.67
C ASP A 27 3.60 -19.63 7.12
N GLY A 28 3.36 -18.73 8.07
CA GLY A 28 4.46 -18.00 8.70
C GLY A 28 4.04 -16.88 9.63
N ARG A 29 5.00 -16.11 10.12
CA ARG A 29 4.74 -15.00 11.05
C ARG A 29 4.32 -13.74 10.29
N ALA A 30 3.20 -13.17 10.67
CA ALA A 30 2.75 -11.85 10.28
C ALA A 30 3.13 -10.79 11.33
N SER A 31 3.53 -9.62 10.89
CA SER A 31 3.47 -8.41 11.72
C SER A 31 2.62 -7.34 11.05
N TYR A 32 2.62 -6.11 11.57
CA TYR A 32 1.91 -5.00 10.95
C TYR A 32 2.71 -3.70 10.98
N TYR A 33 2.37 -2.80 10.06
CA TYR A 33 3.02 -1.50 9.95
C TYR A 33 2.74 -0.59 11.13
N HIS A 34 3.78 0.11 11.59
CA HIS A 34 3.63 1.15 12.59
C HIS A 34 2.81 2.35 12.06
N ASN A 35 2.03 2.99 12.93
CA ASN A 35 1.14 4.10 12.57
C ASN A 35 1.88 5.30 11.93
N SER A 36 3.16 5.51 12.29
CA SER A 36 3.98 6.59 11.71
C SER A 36 4.31 6.39 10.23
N LEU A 37 4.06 5.21 9.67
CA LEU A 37 4.28 4.94 8.25
C LEU A 37 3.17 5.53 7.38
N HIS A 38 2.04 5.96 7.95
CA HIS A 38 0.92 6.52 7.20
C HIS A 38 1.37 7.65 6.27
N GLY A 39 0.95 7.59 5.00
CA GLY A 39 1.32 8.55 3.96
C GLY A 39 2.70 8.33 3.31
N ARG A 40 3.53 7.40 3.80
CA ARG A 40 4.82 7.08 3.16
C ARG A 40 4.63 6.36 1.83
N LYS A 41 5.56 6.55 0.91
CA LYS A 41 5.55 5.87 -0.40
C LYS A 41 5.92 4.39 -0.22
N MET A 42 5.08 3.50 -0.73
CA MET A 42 5.30 2.04 -0.80
C MET A 42 6.05 1.67 -2.08
N ALA A 43 6.52 0.42 -2.17
CA ALA A 43 7.24 -0.09 -3.33
C ALA A 43 6.41 -0.11 -4.63
N ASN A 44 5.07 -0.20 -4.55
CA ASN A 44 4.20 -0.04 -5.73
C ASN A 44 4.04 1.43 -6.19
N GLY A 45 4.69 2.38 -5.52
CA GLY A 45 4.65 3.80 -5.84
C GLY A 45 3.51 4.59 -5.19
N GLN A 46 2.51 3.92 -4.62
CA GLN A 46 1.38 4.56 -3.92
C GLN A 46 1.75 4.93 -2.49
N ARG A 47 0.96 5.83 -1.86
CA ARG A 47 1.13 6.15 -0.44
C ARG A 47 0.40 5.14 0.44
N TYR A 48 1.05 4.70 1.51
CA TYR A 48 0.47 3.80 2.49
C TYR A 48 -0.69 4.48 3.21
N ASN A 49 -1.85 3.82 3.23
CA ASN A 49 -2.97 4.18 4.09
C ASN A 49 -3.08 3.11 5.20
N ARG A 50 -3.24 3.57 6.45
CA ARG A 50 -3.32 2.63 7.58
C ARG A 50 -4.64 1.88 7.61
N ASP A 51 -5.68 2.48 7.03
CA ASP A 51 -7.05 1.97 7.01
C ASP A 51 -7.36 1.08 5.80
N SER A 52 -6.42 0.96 4.84
CA SER A 52 -6.59 0.10 3.66
C SER A 52 -6.28 -1.36 3.97
N MET A 53 -6.89 -2.29 3.23
CA MET A 53 -6.58 -3.73 3.32
C MET A 53 -5.43 -4.12 2.42
N THR A 54 -4.22 -3.85 2.90
CA THR A 54 -2.98 -4.01 2.14
C THR A 54 -1.90 -4.69 2.96
N CYS A 55 -0.89 -5.24 2.28
CA CYS A 55 0.26 -5.88 2.91
C CYS A 55 1.56 -5.72 2.10
N ALA A 56 2.69 -5.93 2.78
CA ALA A 56 3.99 -6.18 2.16
C ALA A 56 4.23 -7.68 2.01
N HIS A 57 4.75 -8.06 0.84
CA HIS A 57 5.27 -9.40 0.60
C HIS A 57 6.55 -9.36 -0.26
N ARG A 58 7.45 -10.33 -0.06
CA ARG A 58 8.82 -10.31 -0.61
C ARG A 58 8.84 -10.50 -2.12
N SER A 59 8.15 -11.53 -2.62
CA SER A 59 8.24 -12.00 -4.00
C SER A 59 6.95 -11.83 -4.81
N LEU A 60 5.79 -12.08 -4.20
CA LEU A 60 4.49 -12.02 -4.87
C LEU A 60 4.28 -10.74 -5.69
N PRO A 61 3.67 -10.82 -6.90
CA PRO A 61 3.38 -9.65 -7.71
C PRO A 61 2.58 -8.58 -6.96
N PHE A 62 2.78 -7.32 -7.32
CA PHE A 62 1.93 -6.27 -6.79
C PHE A 62 0.51 -6.46 -7.31
N GLY A 63 -0.45 -6.31 -6.41
CA GLY A 63 -1.86 -6.45 -6.71
C GLY A 63 -2.44 -7.83 -6.47
N THR A 64 -1.61 -8.85 -6.23
CA THR A 64 -2.06 -10.17 -5.79
C THR A 64 -2.91 -10.03 -4.53
N ARG A 65 -4.06 -10.72 -4.53
CA ARG A 65 -4.95 -10.80 -3.38
C ARG A 65 -4.62 -12.03 -2.55
N LEU A 66 -4.53 -11.83 -1.24
CA LEU A 66 -4.21 -12.88 -0.29
C LEU A 66 -5.33 -12.97 0.73
N ARG A 67 -5.81 -14.18 0.99
CA ARG A 67 -6.58 -14.48 2.20
C ARG A 67 -5.58 -14.82 3.29
N VAL A 68 -5.62 -14.07 4.38
CA VAL A 68 -4.74 -14.26 5.54
C VAL A 68 -5.62 -14.67 6.69
N THR A 69 -5.35 -15.85 7.24
CA THR A 69 -6.11 -16.46 8.32
C THR A 69 -5.25 -16.53 9.56
N ASN A 70 -5.81 -16.15 10.71
CA ASN A 70 -5.19 -16.34 12.01
C ASN A 70 -5.77 -17.62 12.62
N PRO A 71 -4.99 -18.73 12.64
CA PRO A 71 -5.50 -20.02 13.12
C PRO A 71 -5.83 -20.02 14.62
N MET A 72 -5.37 -19.02 15.39
CA MET A 72 -5.66 -18.96 16.82
C MET A 72 -7.10 -18.52 17.13
N ASN A 73 -7.68 -17.63 16.33
CA ASN A 73 -9.04 -17.10 16.53
C ASN A 73 -10.00 -17.42 15.38
N GLY A 74 -9.49 -18.00 14.28
CA GLY A 74 -10.27 -18.31 13.08
C GLY A 74 -10.65 -17.09 12.24
N GLU A 75 -10.17 -15.89 12.59
CA GLU A 75 -10.43 -14.69 11.81
C GLU A 75 -9.62 -14.69 10.52
N GLN A 76 -10.20 -14.09 9.48
CA GLN A 76 -9.59 -14.01 8.16
C GLN A 76 -9.80 -12.64 7.54
N VAL A 77 -8.82 -12.19 6.78
CA VAL A 77 -8.86 -10.93 6.04
C VAL A 77 -8.33 -11.12 4.63
N ILE A 78 -8.93 -10.40 3.68
CA ILE A 78 -8.42 -10.33 2.31
C ILE A 78 -7.61 -9.05 2.18
N VAL A 79 -6.35 -9.18 1.77
CA VAL A 79 -5.42 -8.06 1.60
C VAL A 79 -4.81 -8.08 0.21
N LYS A 80 -4.39 -6.90 -0.25
CA LYS A 80 -3.69 -6.73 -1.52
C LYS A 80 -2.20 -6.48 -1.29
N VAL A 81 -1.34 -7.15 -2.05
CA VAL A 81 0.11 -6.90 -2.02
C VAL A 81 0.40 -5.53 -2.65
N THR A 82 0.88 -4.58 -1.86
CA THR A 82 1.19 -3.21 -2.33
C THR A 82 2.61 -2.78 -2.03
N ASP A 83 3.36 -3.57 -1.26
CA ASP A 83 4.69 -3.18 -0.81
C ASP A 83 5.63 -4.40 -0.72
N ARG A 84 6.92 -4.12 -0.48
CA ARG A 84 7.97 -5.14 -0.37
C ARG A 84 8.47 -5.28 1.07
N GLY A 85 8.98 -6.47 1.36
CA GLY A 85 9.30 -6.93 2.71
C GLY A 85 8.34 -8.05 3.14
N PRO A 86 8.30 -8.44 4.42
CA PRO A 86 9.22 -8.05 5.48
C PRO A 86 10.68 -8.45 5.20
N TYR A 87 11.61 -7.59 5.64
CA TYR A 87 13.04 -7.87 5.60
C TYR A 87 13.57 -8.52 6.88
N VAL A 88 12.78 -8.49 7.95
CA VAL A 88 13.09 -9.17 9.20
C VAL A 88 12.98 -10.67 9.02
N ARG A 89 14.00 -11.42 9.47
CA ARG A 89 14.06 -12.87 9.34
C ARG A 89 12.90 -13.53 10.10
N GLY A 90 12.29 -14.55 9.49
CA GLY A 90 11.20 -15.32 10.08
C GLY A 90 9.80 -14.69 9.96
N ARG A 91 9.66 -13.51 9.35
CA ARG A 91 8.35 -12.96 8.97
C ARG A 91 8.08 -13.18 7.49
N VAL A 92 6.84 -13.49 7.15
CA VAL A 92 6.40 -13.74 5.77
C VAL A 92 5.58 -12.58 5.21
N ILE A 93 4.86 -11.85 6.07
CA ILE A 93 3.96 -10.77 5.65
C ILE A 93 3.93 -9.64 6.69
N ASP A 94 3.89 -8.40 6.23
CA ASP A 94 3.61 -7.24 7.07
C ASP A 94 2.26 -6.63 6.65
N LEU A 95 1.28 -6.68 7.53
CA LEU A 95 -0.10 -6.24 7.29
C LEU A 95 -0.26 -4.74 7.53
N SER A 96 -1.30 -4.15 6.94
CA SER A 96 -1.76 -2.81 7.36
C SER A 96 -2.34 -2.83 8.78
N TYR A 97 -2.39 -1.67 9.43
CA TYR A 97 -3.01 -1.53 10.75
C TYR A 97 -4.48 -2.01 10.76
N ALA A 98 -5.27 -1.63 9.76
CA ALA A 98 -6.67 -2.09 9.67
C ALA A 98 -6.79 -3.59 9.43
N ALA A 99 -5.93 -4.20 8.61
CA ALA A 99 -5.92 -5.64 8.39
C ALA A 99 -5.57 -6.39 9.69
N ALA A 100 -4.52 -5.97 10.38
CA ALA A 100 -4.13 -6.56 11.67
C ALA A 100 -5.19 -6.37 12.77
N ARG A 101 -5.91 -5.24 12.75
CA ARG A 101 -7.06 -5.01 13.64
C ARG A 101 -8.19 -6.00 13.40
N ARG A 102 -8.56 -6.23 12.14
CA ARG A 102 -9.64 -7.17 11.77
C ARG A 102 -9.23 -8.64 11.91
N LEU A 103 -7.93 -8.92 11.91
CA LEU A 103 -7.39 -10.27 12.11
C LEU A 103 -7.11 -10.59 13.60
N GLY A 104 -7.31 -9.61 14.48
CA GLY A 104 -7.12 -9.78 15.93
C GLY A 104 -5.65 -9.85 16.38
N THR A 105 -4.69 -9.39 15.57
CA THR A 105 -3.25 -9.54 15.84
C THR A 105 -2.58 -8.28 16.41
N LEU A 106 -3.33 -7.19 16.63
CA LEU A 106 -2.76 -5.93 17.15
C LEU A 106 -2.11 -6.09 18.53
N ARG A 107 -2.73 -6.84 19.43
CA ARG A 107 -2.27 -7.00 20.82
C ARG A 107 -1.01 -7.87 20.90
N SER A 108 -0.92 -8.91 20.08
CA SER A 108 0.25 -9.79 20.02
C SER A 108 1.42 -9.14 19.28
N GLY A 109 1.16 -8.20 18.37
CA GLY A 109 2.18 -7.54 17.56
C GLY A 109 2.65 -8.40 16.39
N VAL A 110 2.99 -9.67 16.69
CA VAL A 110 3.37 -10.70 15.73
C VAL A 110 2.56 -11.96 16.01
N ALA A 111 2.00 -12.57 14.98
CA ALA A 111 1.20 -13.79 15.08
C ALA A 111 1.55 -14.78 13.96
N MET A 112 1.33 -16.07 14.20
CA MET A 112 1.32 -17.06 13.12
C MET A 112 0.08 -16.87 12.28
N VAL A 113 0.22 -16.92 10.96
CA VAL A 113 -0.87 -16.83 10.01
C VAL A 113 -0.69 -17.86 8.90
N GLN A 114 -1.82 -18.23 8.29
CA GLN A 114 -1.87 -19.00 7.06
C GLN A 114 -2.25 -18.05 5.93
N ILE A 115 -1.54 -18.15 4.81
CA ILE A 115 -1.71 -17.26 3.66
C ILE A 115 -2.13 -18.12 2.47
N GLU A 116 -3.23 -17.75 1.84
CA GLU A 116 -3.74 -18.37 0.63
C GLU A 116 -3.77 -17.33 -0.49
N ILE A 117 -3.17 -17.66 -1.64
CA ILE A 117 -3.22 -16.81 -2.83
C ILE A 117 -4.59 -16.97 -3.48
N LEU A 118 -5.32 -15.86 -3.59
CA LEU A 118 -6.61 -15.86 -4.27
C LEU A 118 -6.40 -15.68 -5.78
N PRO A 119 -7.14 -16.39 -6.63
CA PRO A 119 -7.12 -16.17 -8.06
C PRO A 119 -7.51 -14.72 -8.37
N ASP A 120 -6.84 -14.13 -9.37
CA ASP A 120 -7.21 -12.81 -9.86
C ASP A 120 -8.57 -12.94 -10.55
N ASP A 121 -9.54 -12.11 -10.16
CA ASP A 121 -10.88 -12.06 -10.76
C ASP A 121 -10.92 -11.21 -12.03
N LYS A 122 -9.74 -10.85 -12.55
CA LYS A 122 -9.61 -10.13 -13.81
C LYS A 122 -9.51 -11.14 -14.95
N PRO A 123 -10.55 -11.36 -15.76
CA PRO A 123 -10.29 -11.64 -17.15
C PRO A 123 -9.49 -10.44 -17.65
N VAL A 124 -8.24 -10.66 -18.08
CA VAL A 124 -7.58 -9.66 -18.90
C VAL A 124 -8.50 -9.51 -20.12
N PRO A 125 -9.01 -8.31 -20.44
CA PRO A 125 -9.97 -8.15 -21.54
C PRO A 125 -9.43 -8.64 -22.91
N TYR A 126 -8.14 -8.95 -22.99
CA TYR A 126 -7.44 -9.36 -24.20
C TYR A 126 -6.95 -10.82 -24.23
N ASP A 127 -7.01 -11.58 -23.12
CA ASP A 127 -6.63 -13.00 -23.12
C ASP A 127 -7.87 -13.88 -23.00
N SER A 128 -8.73 -13.83 -24.02
CA SER A 128 -9.67 -14.92 -24.30
C SER A 128 -9.16 -15.64 -25.55
N PRO A 129 -8.65 -16.88 -25.47
CA PRO A 129 -8.31 -17.67 -26.66
C PRO A 129 -9.58 -18.12 -27.42
N ASP A 130 -10.74 -17.97 -26.80
CA ASP A 130 -12.03 -18.19 -27.44
C ASP A 130 -12.42 -16.93 -28.20
N VAL A 131 -12.18 -17.01 -29.50
CA VAL A 131 -12.63 -16.14 -30.58
C VAL A 131 -13.98 -15.49 -30.24
N GLN A 132 -13.95 -14.27 -29.74
CA GLN A 132 -15.05 -13.36 -29.99
C GLN A 132 -14.94 -13.02 -31.47
N GLU A 133 -15.82 -13.60 -32.29
CA GLU A 133 -16.01 -13.13 -33.66
C GLU A 133 -16.15 -11.61 -33.59
N LEU A 134 -15.19 -10.89 -34.16
CA LEU A 134 -15.25 -9.45 -34.26
C LEU A 134 -16.62 -9.11 -34.86
N PRO A 135 -17.43 -8.25 -34.23
CA PRO A 135 -18.66 -7.83 -34.86
C PRO A 135 -18.28 -7.24 -36.21
N LYS A 136 -18.89 -7.75 -37.29
CA LYS A 136 -18.76 -7.14 -38.61
C LYS A 136 -19.26 -5.71 -38.46
N VAL A 137 -18.33 -4.76 -38.40
CA VAL A 137 -18.69 -3.35 -38.36
C VAL A 137 -19.24 -3.02 -39.73
N GLU A 138 -20.56 -3.03 -39.88
CA GLU A 138 -21.22 -2.45 -41.04
C GLU A 138 -21.07 -0.93 -40.94
N TYR A 139 -20.08 -0.40 -41.65
CA TYR A 139 -19.90 1.03 -41.87
C TYR A 139 -21.00 1.58 -42.82
N GLY A 140 -22.27 1.39 -42.46
CA GLY A 140 -23.40 1.81 -43.26
C GLY A 140 -24.58 2.18 -42.38
N GLY A 141 -24.83 3.48 -42.19
CA GLY A 141 -26.04 3.90 -41.49
C GLY A 141 -26.10 5.34 -40.99
N ALA A 142 -25.02 6.11 -41.08
CA ALA A 142 -25.09 7.56 -40.96
C ALA A 142 -24.36 8.15 -42.16
N GLY A 143 -25.08 8.84 -43.03
CA GLY A 143 -24.55 9.56 -44.19
C GLY A 143 -23.67 10.75 -43.80
N VAL A 144 -22.70 10.53 -42.93
CA VAL A 144 -21.57 11.43 -42.72
C VAL A 144 -20.44 10.80 -43.51
N CYS A 145 -20.25 11.28 -44.74
CA CYS A 145 -19.07 10.99 -45.51
C CYS A 145 -17.86 11.40 -44.65
N TYR A 146 -17.15 10.44 -44.05
CA TYR A 146 -15.72 10.59 -43.87
C TYR A 146 -15.11 10.44 -45.27
N GLU A 147 -15.38 11.41 -46.14
CA GLU A 147 -14.42 11.75 -47.16
C GLU A 147 -13.21 12.25 -46.39
N PHE A 148 -12.26 11.32 -46.25
CA PHE A 148 -10.88 11.50 -45.84
C PHE A 148 -10.49 12.98 -45.89
N ILE A 149 -10.34 13.60 -44.71
CA ILE A 149 -10.07 15.04 -44.58
C ILE A 149 -8.80 15.34 -45.39
N PRO A 150 -8.88 16.06 -46.53
CA PRO A 150 -7.77 16.22 -47.48
C PRO A 150 -6.55 16.92 -46.85
N GLU A 151 -6.76 17.62 -45.75
CA GLU A 151 -5.72 18.27 -44.95
C GLU A 151 -4.65 17.30 -44.42
N TRP A 152 -4.96 16.01 -44.24
CA TRP A 152 -4.00 15.02 -43.73
C TRP A 152 -3.02 14.52 -44.80
N GLU A 153 -3.33 14.73 -46.08
CA GLU A 153 -2.45 14.35 -47.20
C GLU A 153 -1.43 15.44 -47.52
N LYS A 154 -1.66 16.67 -47.05
CA LYS A 154 -0.67 17.75 -47.11
C LYS A 154 0.45 17.42 -46.13
N VAL A 155 1.40 16.60 -46.58
CA VAL A 155 2.73 16.49 -45.97
C VAL A 155 3.20 17.91 -45.68
N ASN A 156 3.39 18.24 -44.40
CA ASN A 156 3.90 19.54 -43.98
C ASN A 156 5.18 19.83 -44.79
N THR A 157 5.07 20.65 -45.82
CA THR A 157 6.23 21.12 -46.60
C THR A 157 7.04 22.13 -45.80
N ASN A 158 6.53 22.53 -44.64
CA ASN A 158 7.24 23.36 -43.69
C ASN A 158 8.05 22.46 -42.74
N PRO A 159 9.40 22.47 -42.80
CA PRO A 159 10.25 21.68 -41.91
C PRO A 159 10.17 22.12 -40.45
N ASN A 160 9.50 23.23 -40.14
CA ASN A 160 9.36 23.76 -38.80
C ASN A 160 7.96 23.46 -38.22
N PRO A 161 7.83 22.67 -37.14
CA PRO A 161 6.53 22.36 -36.54
C PRO A 161 5.84 23.62 -36.02
N LYS A 162 4.51 23.71 -36.19
CA LYS A 162 3.69 24.83 -35.72
C LYS A 162 3.86 25.00 -34.20
N ARG A 163 4.54 26.07 -33.77
CA ARG A 163 4.66 26.41 -32.34
C ARG A 163 3.35 27.05 -31.86
N LEU A 164 2.57 26.30 -31.10
CA LEU A 164 1.40 26.84 -30.41
C LEU A 164 1.83 27.55 -29.12
N PRO A 165 1.34 28.78 -28.83
CA PRO A 165 1.67 29.46 -27.59
C PRO A 165 1.07 28.71 -26.40
N ARG A 166 1.92 28.36 -25.43
CA ARG A 166 1.50 27.65 -24.22
C ARG A 166 0.70 28.60 -23.32
N LYS A 167 -0.58 28.26 -23.05
CA LYS A 167 -1.51 29.10 -22.25
C LYS A 167 -1.24 29.12 -20.74
N VAL A 168 -0.27 28.34 -20.22
CA VAL A 168 -0.01 28.22 -18.78
C VAL A 168 1.49 28.32 -18.50
N SER A 169 1.86 29.19 -17.55
CA SER A 169 3.24 29.34 -17.07
C SER A 169 3.59 28.20 -16.11
N THR A 170 4.64 27.44 -16.43
CA THR A 170 5.16 26.32 -15.61
C THR A 170 6.43 26.69 -14.84
N GLN A 171 6.71 27.98 -14.62
CA GLN A 171 7.88 28.36 -13.83
C GLN A 171 7.67 28.00 -12.35
N PRO A 172 8.61 27.27 -11.72
CA PRO A 172 8.55 27.00 -10.30
C PRO A 172 8.62 28.32 -9.54
N ARG A 173 7.61 28.59 -8.71
CA ARG A 173 7.59 29.78 -7.84
C ARG A 173 8.71 29.62 -6.79
N HIS A 174 9.79 30.36 -6.96
CA HIS A 174 10.91 30.38 -6.00
C HIS A 174 10.43 30.99 -4.67
N ARG A 175 10.04 30.14 -3.72
CA ARG A 175 9.77 30.56 -2.34
C ARG A 175 11.10 30.87 -1.66
N GLN A 176 11.38 32.15 -1.45
CA GLN A 176 12.46 32.59 -0.58
C GLN A 176 12.20 32.03 0.84
N GLY A 177 13.05 31.10 1.28
CA GLY A 177 12.99 30.56 2.63
C GLY A 177 13.57 31.55 3.62
N HIS A 178 12.80 31.92 4.65
CA HIS A 178 13.32 32.63 5.82
C HIS A 178 14.22 31.68 6.63
N THR A 179 15.53 31.85 6.54
CA THR A 179 16.49 31.24 7.47
C THR A 179 16.64 32.14 8.69
N LYS A 180 15.96 31.80 9.80
CA LYS A 180 16.30 32.37 11.11
C LYS A 180 17.57 31.70 11.63
N SER A 181 18.54 32.57 11.90
CA SER A 181 19.87 32.41 12.51
C SER A 181 20.05 31.24 13.50
N LYS A 182 21.02 30.38 13.19
CA LYS A 182 21.77 29.58 14.17
C LYS A 182 22.72 30.51 14.92
N ALA A 183 22.31 30.99 16.09
CA ALA A 183 23.18 31.78 16.97
C ALA A 183 22.91 31.47 18.45
N VAL A 184 22.84 30.19 18.84
CA VAL A 184 22.79 29.79 20.28
C VAL A 184 23.43 28.40 20.45
N ALA A 185 24.65 28.18 19.93
CA ALA A 185 25.34 26.89 20.07
C ALA A 185 26.78 27.00 20.57
N GLN A 186 27.15 28.13 21.18
CA GLN A 186 28.54 28.41 21.56
C GLN A 186 28.61 28.99 22.98
N GLN A 187 28.05 28.26 23.95
CA GLN A 187 28.18 28.58 25.37
C GLN A 187 27.86 27.35 26.25
N ARG A 188 28.43 26.18 25.95
CA ARG A 188 28.31 24.98 26.82
C ARG A 188 29.55 24.09 26.84
N GLN A 189 30.73 24.69 26.75
CA GLN A 189 31.98 23.98 27.01
C GLN A 189 32.90 24.88 27.85
N GLN A 190 32.71 24.83 29.17
CA GLN A 190 33.73 25.09 30.20
C GLN A 190 33.02 25.07 31.55
N GLY A 191 33.22 24.00 32.32
CA GLY A 191 32.63 23.86 33.66
C GLY A 191 32.36 22.41 34.08
N SER A 192 33.33 21.50 33.88
CA SER A 192 33.27 20.17 34.51
C SER A 192 34.52 19.94 35.34
N ARG A 193 34.44 20.30 36.63
CA ARG A 193 35.29 19.74 37.70
C ARG A 193 34.57 19.80 39.06
N GLN A 194 34.21 18.59 39.52
CA GLN A 194 34.20 18.08 40.89
C GLN A 194 33.42 18.80 42.01
N GLN A 195 32.34 18.17 42.48
CA GLN A 195 32.07 17.84 43.90
C GLN A 195 30.82 16.93 43.95
N GLN A 196 30.98 15.65 44.27
CA GLN A 196 30.94 15.07 45.62
C GLN A 196 29.51 14.92 46.18
N ASN A 197 29.16 13.64 46.29
CA ASN A 197 28.14 12.98 47.08
C ASN A 197 27.42 13.83 48.16
N GLN A 198 26.14 14.11 47.94
CA GLN A 198 25.10 14.32 48.97
C GLN A 198 23.72 14.34 48.28
N GLN A 199 22.78 13.50 48.76
CA GLN A 199 21.38 13.53 48.34
C GLN A 199 20.63 14.69 49.02
N PRO A 200 19.79 15.45 48.31
CA PRO A 200 18.74 16.22 48.96
C PRO A 200 17.32 15.87 48.49
N ALA A 201 16.39 16.13 49.40
CA ALA A 201 15.00 15.72 49.43
C ALA A 201 14.12 16.14 48.24
N LYS A 202 13.04 15.35 48.05
CA LYS A 202 11.88 15.64 47.19
C LYS A 202 11.45 17.10 47.27
N LYS A 203 11.60 17.85 46.18
CA LYS A 203 10.81 19.04 45.87
C LYS A 203 9.79 18.68 44.80
N GLN A 204 8.51 18.75 45.15
CA GLN A 204 7.40 18.68 44.20
C GLN A 204 7.45 19.93 43.31
N SER A 205 8.02 19.80 42.12
CA SER A 205 7.92 20.79 41.05
C SER A 205 6.54 20.66 40.41
N GLY A 206 5.61 21.52 40.84
CA GLY A 206 4.32 21.68 40.17
C GLY A 206 4.56 22.23 38.76
N SER A 207 4.27 21.42 37.73
CA SER A 207 4.45 21.86 36.36
C SER A 207 3.49 23.01 36.05
N ALA A 208 4.01 24.06 35.39
CA ALA A 208 3.23 25.17 34.86
C ALA A 208 2.09 24.75 33.90
N TRP A 209 2.07 23.46 33.51
CA TRP A 209 1.02 22.83 32.73
C TRP A 209 -0.18 22.37 33.57
N ARG A 210 -0.01 22.04 34.86
CA ARG A 210 -1.13 21.69 35.75
C ARG A 210 -2.00 22.91 36.06
N SER A 211 -1.37 24.05 36.34
CA SER A 211 -2.06 25.32 36.59
C SER A 211 -2.83 25.85 35.37
N PHE A 212 -2.41 25.50 34.15
CA PHE A 212 -3.15 25.84 32.93
C PHE A 212 -4.50 25.09 32.84
N PHE A 213 -4.52 23.77 33.05
CA PHE A 213 -5.75 22.99 32.95
C PHE A 213 -6.73 23.26 34.10
N ASP A 214 -6.24 23.55 35.30
CA ASP A 214 -7.10 23.95 36.41
C ASP A 214 -7.76 25.32 36.15
N LYS A 215 -7.06 26.24 35.47
CA LYS A 215 -7.61 27.55 35.07
C LYS A 215 -8.66 27.44 33.95
N VAL A 216 -8.53 26.46 33.06
CA VAL A 216 -9.53 26.19 32.00
C VAL A 216 -10.78 25.53 32.59
N LYS A 217 -10.64 24.62 33.56
CA LYS A 217 -11.80 24.00 34.20
C LYS A 217 -12.60 24.96 35.09
N ASN A 218 -11.91 25.88 35.76
CA ASN A 218 -12.54 26.87 36.63
C ASN A 218 -13.03 28.13 35.90
N GLY A 219 -12.63 28.33 34.63
CA GLY A 219 -12.95 29.53 33.84
C GLY A 219 -14.19 29.43 32.94
N VAL A 220 -14.94 28.32 32.98
CA VAL A 220 -16.14 28.10 32.13
C VAL A 220 -17.46 28.37 32.88
N ALA A 221 -17.41 28.76 34.16
CA ALA A 221 -18.60 29.01 34.98
C ALA A 221 -18.98 30.51 35.11
N GLY A 222 -18.88 31.30 34.04
CA GLY A 222 -19.20 32.73 34.12
C GLY A 222 -19.49 33.43 32.79
N LEU A 223 -20.02 32.71 31.79
CA LEU A 223 -20.38 33.32 30.50
C LEU A 223 -21.79 32.93 30.01
N PHE A 224 -22.69 32.61 30.94
CA PHE A 224 -24.15 32.47 30.72
C PHE A 224 -24.92 32.73 32.03
N ASP A 225 -24.68 33.89 32.63
CA ASP A 225 -25.62 34.62 33.49
C ASP A 225 -25.50 36.11 33.15
#